data_AF-A0A2W5VVC9-F1
#
_entry.id   AF-A0A2W5VVC9-F1
#
_cell.length_a   1.000
_cell.length_b   1.000
_cell.length_c   1.000
_cell.angle_alpha   90.00
_cell.angle_beta   90.00
_cell.angle_gamma   90.00
#
_symmetry.space_group_name_H-M   'P 1'
#
loop_
_entity.id
_entity.type
_entity.pdbx_description
1 polymer ?
#
loop_
_entity_poly.entity_id
_entity_poly.type
_entity_poly.pdbx_seq_one_letter_code
_entity_poly.pdbx_strand_id
1 'polypeptide(L)'
;MTDHPNQVPAEYVPPSVWRNPWHFIAFGFGSGTLPKAPGTWGSLVALPFVPLWQMLPDWGYWLLLGVTMLFGFWLCGKVADDLRVHDHEGIVWDEMVGMWITLWLVPEGWVWLLLGFLMFRLFDIVKPWPIRWIDRHVHGGVGIMLDDVIAGVFAWLAMQGLVWGWDRYAALLGF
;
A
#
# COMPACT_ATOMS: atom_id res chain seq x y z
N MET A 1 21.98 -18.32 15.96
CA MET A 1 20.71 -17.57 16.04
C MET A 1 20.64 -16.98 17.42
N THR A 2 21.09 -15.74 17.57
CA THR A 2 21.01 -14.99 18.82
C THR A 2 19.61 -14.42 18.92
N ASP A 3 18.77 -15.09 19.69
CA ASP A 3 17.48 -14.56 20.12
C ASP A 3 17.79 -13.32 20.97
N HIS A 4 17.54 -12.12 20.44
CA HIS A 4 17.65 -10.90 21.21
C HIS A 4 16.47 -10.87 22.19
N PRO A 5 16.70 -10.88 23.52
CA PRO A 5 15.65 -11.14 24.53
C PRO A 5 14.59 -10.03 24.67
N ASN A 6 14.52 -9.08 23.74
CA ASN A 6 13.64 -7.90 23.76
C ASN A 6 12.82 -7.74 22.48
N GLN A 7 12.78 -8.72 21.57
CA GLN A 7 11.93 -8.64 20.38
C GLN A 7 10.52 -9.14 20.71
N VAL A 8 9.56 -8.24 20.54
CA VAL A 8 8.14 -8.58 20.64
C VAL A 8 7.79 -9.46 19.42
N PRO A 9 7.01 -10.56 19.58
CA PRO A 9 6.63 -11.40 18.45
C PRO A 9 5.94 -10.57 17.37
N ALA A 10 6.24 -10.80 16.08
CA ALA A 10 5.63 -10.06 14.96
C ALA A 10 4.09 -10.16 14.92
N GLU A 11 3.51 -11.20 15.54
CA GLU A 11 2.06 -11.44 15.61
C GLU A 11 1.38 -10.66 16.77
N TYR A 12 2.15 -9.99 17.63
CA TYR A 12 1.62 -9.23 18.76
C TYR A 12 1.09 -7.87 18.31
N VAL A 13 -0.22 -7.64 18.48
CA VAL A 13 -0.82 -6.32 18.26
C VAL A 13 -0.46 -5.37 19.41
N PRO A 14 0.25 -4.25 19.16
CA PRO A 14 0.62 -3.31 20.21
C PRO A 14 -0.60 -2.57 20.77
N PRO A 15 -0.81 -2.49 22.10
CA PRO A 15 -1.88 -1.69 22.69
C PRO A 15 -1.78 -0.19 22.35
N SER A 16 -0.59 0.28 21.95
CA SER A 16 -0.34 1.64 21.50
C SER A 16 -1.09 2.01 20.23
N VAL A 17 -1.48 1.04 19.38
CA VAL A 17 -2.28 1.27 18.16
C VAL A 17 -3.57 2.04 18.48
N TRP A 18 -4.18 1.80 19.64
CA TRP A 18 -5.44 2.42 20.04
C TRP A 18 -5.28 3.71 20.86
N ARG A 19 -4.04 4.10 21.19
CA ARG A 19 -3.75 5.23 22.10
C ARG A 19 -2.85 6.28 21.47
N ASN A 20 -2.00 5.88 20.51
CA ASN A 20 -1.08 6.75 19.79
C ASN A 20 -1.62 6.98 18.37
N PRO A 21 -1.92 8.23 17.98
CA PRO A 21 -2.49 8.52 16.66
C PRO A 21 -1.56 8.10 15.52
N TRP A 22 -0.24 8.15 15.69
CA TRP A 22 0.71 7.71 14.66
C TRP A 22 0.65 6.20 14.44
N HIS A 23 0.50 5.43 15.52
CA HIS A 23 0.38 3.98 15.43
C HIS A 23 -0.97 3.60 14.81
N PHE A 24 -2.04 4.31 15.19
CA PHE A 24 -3.36 4.10 14.61
C PHE A 24 -3.38 4.32 13.09
N ILE A 25 -2.73 5.39 12.62
CA ILE A 25 -2.63 5.70 11.19
C ILE A 25 -1.73 4.69 10.48
N ALA A 26 -0.56 4.35 11.04
CA ALA A 26 0.36 3.39 10.44
C ALA A 26 -0.24 1.99 10.30
N PHE A 27 -1.10 1.59 11.25
CA PHE A 27 -1.83 0.32 11.21
C PHE A 27 -3.14 0.40 10.40
N GLY A 28 -3.25 1.37 9.47
CA GLY A 28 -4.39 1.51 8.56
C GLY A 28 -5.72 1.62 9.30
N PHE A 29 -5.78 2.47 10.33
CA PHE A 29 -6.96 2.67 11.18
C PHE A 29 -7.41 1.40 11.93
N GLY A 30 -6.46 0.52 12.23
CA GLY A 30 -6.69 -0.75 12.93
C GLY A 30 -6.80 -1.97 12.01
N SER A 31 -6.81 -1.80 10.68
CA SER A 31 -6.83 -2.93 9.74
C SER A 31 -5.60 -3.81 9.84
N GLY A 32 -4.42 -3.23 10.07
CA GLY A 32 -3.18 -3.96 10.31
C GLY A 32 -3.16 -4.77 11.61
N THR A 33 -4.20 -4.65 12.45
CA THR A 33 -4.36 -5.49 13.66
C THR A 33 -5.20 -6.74 13.40
N LEU A 34 -5.81 -6.86 12.22
CA LEU A 34 -6.66 -7.99 11.88
C LEU A 34 -5.81 -9.25 11.63
N PRO A 35 -6.32 -10.42 12.06
CA PRO A 35 -5.56 -11.67 11.96
C PRO A 35 -5.45 -12.12 10.51
N LYS A 36 -4.31 -12.74 10.19
CA LYS A 36 -3.98 -13.36 8.89
C LYS A 36 -3.90 -12.34 7.75
N ALA A 37 -2.70 -12.21 7.17
CA ALA A 37 -2.42 -11.27 6.09
C ALA A 37 -2.93 -9.85 6.43
N PRO A 38 -2.40 -9.20 7.50
CA PRO A 38 -2.75 -7.81 7.86
C PRO A 38 -2.71 -6.90 6.64
N GLY A 39 -1.79 -7.20 5.73
CA GLY A 39 -1.66 -6.49 4.50
C GLY A 39 -2.87 -6.53 3.53
N THR A 40 -3.59 -7.64 3.50
CA THR A 40 -4.84 -7.71 2.72
C THR A 40 -5.87 -6.73 3.29
N TRP A 41 -5.91 -6.56 4.61
CA TRP A 41 -6.84 -5.66 5.27
C TRP A 41 -6.47 -4.18 5.08
N GLY A 42 -5.17 -3.84 5.13
CA GLY A 42 -4.68 -2.50 4.80
C GLY A 42 -5.05 -2.10 3.37
N SER A 43 -4.75 -2.98 2.42
CA SER A 43 -5.12 -2.81 1.00
C SER A 43 -6.64 -2.64 0.79
N LEU A 44 -7.47 -3.39 1.52
CA LEU A 44 -8.93 -3.26 1.47
C LEU A 44 -9.42 -1.93 2.04
N VAL A 45 -8.83 -1.45 3.14
CA VAL A 45 -9.14 -0.15 3.74
C VAL A 45 -8.76 1.00 2.82
N ALA A 46 -7.80 0.83 1.92
CA ALA A 46 -7.44 1.84 0.92
C ALA A 46 -8.54 2.12 -0.10
N LEU A 47 -9.36 1.11 -0.45
CA LEU A 47 -10.34 1.17 -1.56
C LEU A 47 -11.41 2.25 -1.40
N PRO A 48 -12.08 2.41 -0.23
CA PRO A 48 -13.10 3.44 -0.05
C PRO A 48 -12.59 4.87 -0.21
N PHE A 49 -11.28 5.11 -0.10
CA PHE A 49 -10.70 6.43 -0.31
C PHE A 49 -10.55 6.78 -1.80
N VAL A 50 -10.46 5.79 -2.69
CA VAL A 50 -10.19 6.01 -4.12
C VAL A 50 -11.26 6.86 -4.79
N PRO A 51 -12.58 6.64 -4.59
CA PRO A 51 -13.59 7.54 -5.14
C PRO A 51 -13.45 8.99 -4.63
N LEU A 52 -12.98 9.19 -3.39
CA LEU A 52 -12.74 10.54 -2.86
C LEU A 52 -11.55 11.21 -3.56
N TRP A 53 -10.50 10.43 -3.87
CA TRP A 53 -9.34 10.92 -4.61
C TRP A 53 -9.64 11.20 -6.07
N GLN A 54 -10.53 10.42 -6.69
CA GLN A 54 -10.99 10.63 -8.07
C GLN A 54 -11.83 11.91 -8.23
N MET A 55 -12.35 12.50 -7.14
CA MET A 55 -12.99 13.82 -7.16
C MET A 55 -11.98 14.98 -7.31
N LEU A 56 -10.68 14.73 -7.09
CA LEU A 56 -9.63 15.72 -7.30
C LEU A 56 -9.30 15.81 -8.79
N PRO A 57 -8.87 16.99 -9.29
CA PRO A 57 -8.23 17.05 -10.59
C PRO A 57 -6.97 16.18 -10.60
N ASP A 58 -6.50 15.74 -11.78
CA ASP A 58 -5.37 14.81 -11.91
C ASP A 58 -4.11 15.25 -11.15
N TRP A 59 -3.79 16.55 -11.19
CA TRP A 59 -2.66 17.12 -10.46
C TRP A 59 -2.86 17.07 -8.93
N GLY A 60 -4.11 17.12 -8.46
CA GLY A 60 -4.48 17.02 -7.05
C GLY A 60 -4.32 15.60 -6.53
N TYR A 61 -4.76 14.60 -7.29
CA TYR A 61 -4.49 13.19 -6.96
C TYR A 61 -2.98 12.91 -6.99
N TRP A 62 -2.26 13.39 -8.01
CA TRP A 62 -0.80 13.26 -8.06
C TRP A 62 -0.10 13.88 -6.84
N LEU A 63 -0.53 15.08 -6.41
CA LEU A 63 -0.01 15.72 -5.20
C LEU A 63 -0.33 14.88 -3.94
N LEU A 64 -1.52 14.32 -3.84
CA LEU A 64 -1.93 13.44 -2.75
C LEU A 64 -1.04 12.19 -2.66
N LEU A 65 -0.71 11.55 -3.78
CA LEU A 65 0.22 10.43 -3.82
C LEU A 65 1.60 10.86 -3.30
N GLY A 66 2.12 11.99 -3.76
CA GLY A 66 3.41 12.53 -3.29
C GLY A 66 3.41 12.80 -1.79
N VAL A 67 2.37 13.44 -1.26
CA VAL A 67 2.26 13.77 0.18
C VAL A 67 2.14 12.52 1.02
N THR A 68 1.26 11.59 0.66
CA THR A 68 1.03 10.35 1.42
C THR A 68 2.25 9.43 1.41
N MET A 69 2.98 9.38 0.30
CA MET A 69 4.25 8.65 0.17
C MET A 69 5.36 9.28 1.04
N LEU A 70 5.58 10.59 0.94
CA LEU A 70 6.59 11.29 1.75
C LEU A 70 6.30 11.19 3.25
N PHE A 71 5.02 11.33 3.61
CA PHE A 71 4.56 11.12 4.98
C PHE A 71 4.78 9.68 5.43
N GLY A 72 4.51 8.70 4.56
CA GLY A 72 4.71 7.27 4.82
C GLY A 72 6.14 6.91 5.17
N PHE A 73 7.14 7.44 4.44
CA PHE A 73 8.55 7.19 4.74
C PHE A 73 8.93 7.57 6.18
N TRP A 74 8.42 8.71 6.65
CA TRP A 74 8.60 9.14 8.04
C TRP A 74 7.75 8.31 9.01
N LEU A 75 6.47 8.09 8.69
CA LEU A 75 5.51 7.43 9.58
C LEU A 75 5.91 5.97 9.86
N CYS A 76 6.15 5.19 8.82
CA CYS A 76 6.52 3.78 8.93
C CYS A 76 7.84 3.63 9.69
N GLY A 77 8.84 4.49 9.41
CA GLY A 77 10.11 4.51 10.14
C GLY A 77 9.93 4.83 11.61
N LYS A 78 9.18 5.90 11.92
CA LYS A 78 8.88 6.30 13.29
C LYS A 78 8.18 5.17 14.07
N VAL A 79 7.16 4.54 13.48
CA VAL A 79 6.36 3.52 14.18
C VAL A 79 7.15 2.22 14.34
N ALA A 80 7.96 1.82 13.34
CA ALA A 80 8.88 0.69 13.47
C ALA A 80 9.88 0.92 14.63
N ASP A 81 10.46 2.14 14.71
CA ASP A 81 11.37 2.52 15.79
C ASP A 81 10.67 2.54 17.17
N ASP A 82 9.45 3.11 17.25
CA ASP A 82 8.64 3.15 18.48
C ASP A 82 8.33 1.73 18.99
N LEU A 83 8.08 0.78 18.09
CA LEU A 83 7.77 -0.62 18.40
C LEU A 83 9.02 -1.49 18.62
N ARG A 84 10.23 -0.97 18.34
CA ARG A 84 11.52 -1.68 18.47
C ARG A 84 11.57 -3.00 17.71
N VAL A 85 10.90 -3.04 16.57
CA VAL A 85 10.87 -4.20 15.67
C VAL A 85 11.31 -3.75 14.29
N HIS A 86 12.03 -4.63 13.61
CA HIS A 86 12.31 -4.44 12.20
C HIS A 86 11.07 -4.88 11.44
N ASP A 87 10.42 -3.94 10.74
CA ASP A 87 9.35 -4.22 9.78
C ASP A 87 8.18 -5.03 10.37
N HIS A 88 7.32 -4.33 11.13
CA HIS A 88 6.14 -4.96 11.73
C HIS A 88 5.06 -5.16 10.65
N GLU A 89 4.68 -6.41 10.38
CA GLU A 89 3.68 -6.77 9.33
C GLU A 89 2.33 -6.05 9.45
N GLY A 90 1.99 -5.57 10.65
CA GLY A 90 0.80 -4.75 10.91
C GLY A 90 0.90 -3.27 10.52
N ILE A 91 2.07 -2.76 10.15
CA ILE A 91 2.19 -1.45 9.50
C ILE A 91 1.75 -1.65 8.05
N VAL A 92 0.70 -0.94 7.64
CA VAL A 92 0.02 -1.17 6.34
C VAL A 92 -0.25 0.15 5.60
N TRP A 93 0.44 1.23 5.99
CA TRP A 93 0.31 2.52 5.33
C TRP A 93 0.95 2.52 3.92
N ASP A 94 2.09 1.86 3.80
CA ASP A 94 2.76 1.48 2.56
C ASP A 94 1.80 0.83 1.55
N GLU A 95 1.02 -0.15 1.98
CA GLU A 95 0.05 -0.81 1.11
C GLU A 95 -1.10 0.09 0.68
N MET A 96 -1.57 0.96 1.58
CA MET A 96 -2.58 1.96 1.24
C MET A 96 -2.07 2.90 0.14
N VAL A 97 -0.81 3.34 0.26
CA VAL A 97 -0.15 4.16 -0.76
C VAL A 97 0.04 3.39 -2.06
N GLY A 98 0.50 2.14 -2.00
CA GLY A 98 0.64 1.26 -3.17
C GLY A 98 -0.68 1.04 -3.91
N MET A 99 -1.78 0.85 -3.18
CA MET A 99 -3.14 0.76 -3.72
C MET A 99 -3.59 2.06 -4.40
N TRP A 100 -3.33 3.22 -3.79
CA TRP A 100 -3.68 4.51 -4.39
C TRP A 100 -2.86 4.81 -5.64
N ILE A 101 -1.58 4.44 -5.66
CA ILE A 101 -0.74 4.51 -6.87
C ILE A 101 -1.34 3.63 -7.98
N THR A 102 -1.69 2.39 -7.66
CA THR A 102 -2.25 1.42 -8.61
C THR A 102 -3.50 1.94 -9.34
N LEU A 103 -4.34 2.69 -8.63
CA LEU A 103 -5.63 3.20 -9.11
C LEU A 103 -5.57 4.64 -9.63
N TRP A 104 -4.38 5.25 -9.71
CA TRP A 104 -4.21 6.57 -10.30
C TRP A 104 -4.52 6.55 -11.81
N LEU A 105 -5.34 7.50 -12.29
CA LEU A 105 -5.78 7.60 -13.69
C LEU A 105 -6.52 6.37 -14.24
N VAL A 106 -7.10 5.54 -13.38
CA VAL A 106 -8.00 4.45 -13.78
C VAL A 106 -9.44 4.98 -13.81
N PRO A 107 -10.31 4.54 -14.74
CA PRO A 107 -11.70 4.98 -14.78
C PRO A 107 -12.47 4.65 -13.50
N GLU A 108 -13.55 5.38 -13.25
CA GLU A 108 -14.44 5.13 -12.12
C GLU A 108 -15.19 3.79 -12.28
N GLY A 109 -15.50 3.15 -11.15
CA GLY A 109 -16.35 1.96 -11.11
C GLY A 109 -15.77 0.81 -10.30
N TRP A 110 -16.66 0.01 -9.70
CA TRP A 110 -16.26 -1.08 -8.80
C TRP A 110 -15.42 -2.17 -9.49
N VAL A 111 -15.59 -2.37 -10.80
CA VAL A 111 -14.80 -3.34 -11.58
C VAL A 111 -13.33 -2.91 -11.59
N TRP A 112 -13.05 -1.63 -11.79
CA TRP A 112 -11.69 -1.09 -11.78
C TRP A 112 -11.06 -1.12 -10.39
N LEU A 113 -11.85 -0.86 -9.34
CA LEU A 113 -11.40 -1.03 -7.95
C LEU A 113 -11.00 -2.49 -7.66
N LEU A 114 -11.82 -3.46 -8.09
CA LEU A 114 -11.52 -4.88 -7.92
C LEU A 114 -10.28 -5.29 -8.71
N LEU A 115 -10.19 -4.90 -9.98
CA LEU A 115 -9.02 -5.20 -10.82
C LEU A 115 -7.74 -4.58 -10.25
N GLY A 116 -7.79 -3.32 -9.81
CA GLY A 116 -6.67 -2.64 -9.18
C GLY A 116 -6.24 -3.33 -7.89
N PHE A 117 -7.18 -3.72 -7.04
CA PHE A 117 -6.89 -4.51 -5.83
C PHE A 117 -6.17 -5.82 -6.16
N LEU A 118 -6.71 -6.60 -7.10
CA LEU A 118 -6.10 -7.87 -7.49
C LEU A 118 -4.72 -7.67 -8.12
N MET A 119 -4.55 -6.63 -8.95
CA MET A 119 -3.29 -6.34 -9.61
C MET A 119 -2.22 -5.90 -8.62
N PHE A 120 -2.56 -5.01 -7.69
CA PHE A 120 -1.66 -4.59 -6.61
C PHE A 120 -1.22 -5.79 -5.78
N ARG A 121 -2.17 -6.59 -5.26
CA ARG A 121 -1.85 -7.77 -4.46
C ARG A 121 -1.02 -8.80 -5.23
N LEU A 122 -1.23 -8.95 -6.53
CA LEU A 122 -0.38 -9.81 -7.36
C LEU A 122 1.08 -9.34 -7.33
N PHE A 123 1.35 -8.06 -7.56
CA PHE A 123 2.72 -7.53 -7.60
C PHE A 123 3.37 -7.47 -6.21
N ASP A 124 2.62 -7.09 -5.19
CA ASP A 124 3.10 -7.06 -3.80
C ASP A 124 3.40 -8.49 -3.28
N ILE A 125 2.56 -9.49 -3.57
CA ILE A 125 2.82 -10.86 -3.10
C ILE A 125 3.95 -11.52 -3.90
N VAL A 126 4.00 -11.32 -5.22
CA VAL A 126 5.02 -11.97 -6.06
C VAL A 126 6.40 -11.31 -5.86
N LYS A 127 6.43 -10.00 -5.62
CA LYS A 127 7.64 -9.16 -5.56
C LYS A 127 8.61 -9.49 -6.72
N PRO A 128 8.26 -9.26 -7.99
CA PRO A 128 9.23 -9.41 -9.09
C PRO A 128 10.44 -8.48 -8.89
N TRP A 129 11.55 -8.78 -9.56
CA TRP A 129 12.68 -7.83 -9.56
C TRP A 129 12.22 -6.48 -10.15
N PRO A 130 12.57 -5.33 -9.54
CA PRO A 130 13.52 -5.13 -8.44
C PRO A 130 12.91 -5.12 -7.02
N ILE A 131 11.59 -5.30 -6.86
CA ILE A 131 10.86 -5.21 -5.57
C ILE A 131 11.50 -6.12 -4.52
N ARG A 132 11.67 -7.41 -4.83
CA ARG A 132 12.30 -8.39 -3.93
C ARG A 132 13.76 -8.09 -3.63
N TRP A 133 14.47 -7.37 -4.49
CA TRP A 133 15.84 -6.96 -4.18
C TRP A 133 15.83 -5.83 -3.14
N ILE A 134 14.94 -4.85 -3.30
CA ILE A 134 14.80 -3.71 -2.38
C ILE A 134 14.37 -4.18 -0.99
N ASP A 135 13.30 -4.98 -0.92
CA ASP A 135 12.78 -5.64 0.29
C ASP A 135 13.89 -6.32 1.13
N ARG A 136 14.90 -6.90 0.45
CA ARG A 136 16.01 -7.59 1.11
C ARG A 136 17.20 -6.72 1.52
N HIS A 137 17.38 -5.56 0.90
CA HIS A 137 18.62 -4.76 1.05
C HIS A 137 18.38 -3.37 1.64
N VAL A 138 17.14 -2.88 1.64
CA VAL A 138 16.75 -1.58 2.17
C VAL A 138 15.89 -1.82 3.40
N HIS A 139 16.21 -1.16 4.51
CA HIS A 139 15.55 -1.40 5.80
C HIS A 139 15.03 -0.10 6.42
N GLY A 140 14.24 -0.25 7.49
CA GLY A 140 13.57 0.87 8.17
C GLY A 140 12.42 1.41 7.33
N GLY A 141 11.95 2.62 7.66
CA GLY A 141 10.80 3.24 6.97
C GLY A 141 10.94 3.38 5.46
N VAL A 142 12.18 3.46 4.94
CA VAL A 142 12.44 3.47 3.51
C VAL A 142 12.21 2.09 2.89
N GLY A 143 12.66 1.02 3.54
CA GLY A 143 12.44 -0.35 3.07
C GLY A 143 10.96 -0.68 3.01
N ILE A 144 10.25 -0.44 4.12
CA ILE A 144 8.81 -0.68 4.31
C ILE A 144 7.97 0.00 3.23
N MET A 145 8.27 1.26 2.89
CA MET A 145 7.48 1.98 1.89
C MET A 145 7.84 1.62 0.45
N LEU A 146 9.12 1.33 0.18
CA LEU A 146 9.63 1.37 -1.20
C LEU A 146 9.24 0.13 -2.01
N ASP A 147 9.13 -1.05 -1.39
CA ASP A 147 8.71 -2.26 -2.08
C ASP A 147 7.24 -2.18 -2.53
N ASP A 148 6.33 -1.72 -1.67
CA ASP A 148 4.91 -1.49 -1.98
C ASP A 148 4.67 -0.35 -2.96
N VAL A 149 5.44 0.74 -2.86
CA VAL A 149 5.39 1.82 -3.85
C VAL A 149 5.75 1.30 -5.23
N ILE A 150 6.78 0.46 -5.34
CA ILE A 150 7.21 -0.10 -6.63
C ILE A 150 6.21 -1.17 -7.11
N ALA A 151 5.66 -1.98 -6.21
CA ALA A 151 4.55 -2.89 -6.53
C ALA A 151 3.35 -2.12 -7.07
N GLY A 152 3.00 -1.00 -6.44
CA GLY A 152 1.96 -0.07 -6.88
C GLY A 152 2.23 0.52 -8.26
N VAL A 153 3.47 0.91 -8.56
CA VAL A 153 3.85 1.39 -9.91
C VAL A 153 3.73 0.29 -10.96
N PHE A 154 4.14 -0.95 -10.64
CA PHE A 154 4.02 -2.08 -11.57
C PHE A 154 2.55 -2.41 -11.85
N ALA A 155 1.74 -2.44 -10.79
CA ALA A 155 0.31 -2.63 -10.88
C ALA A 155 -0.37 -1.50 -11.66
N TRP A 156 0.02 -0.24 -11.42
CA TRP A 156 -0.46 0.92 -12.17
C TRP A 156 -0.19 0.78 -13.67
N LEU A 157 1.03 0.44 -14.07
CA LEU A 157 1.37 0.23 -15.48
C LEU A 157 0.52 -0.88 -16.12
N ALA A 158 0.28 -1.98 -15.39
CA ALA A 158 -0.59 -3.05 -15.85
C ALA A 158 -2.05 -2.58 -16.00
N MET A 159 -2.56 -1.80 -15.03
CA MET A 159 -3.89 -1.21 -15.08
C MET A 159 -4.05 -0.25 -16.26
N GLN A 160 -3.06 0.60 -16.53
CA GLN A 160 -3.09 1.50 -17.69
C GLN A 160 -3.10 0.73 -19.01
N GLY A 161 -2.41 -0.42 -19.08
CA GLY A 161 -2.51 -1.34 -20.21
C GLY A 161 -3.91 -1.92 -20.40
N LEU A 162 -4.58 -2.29 -19.30
CA LEU A 162 -5.97 -2.78 -19.32
C LEU A 162 -6.96 -1.69 -19.76
N VAL A 163 -6.81 -0.48 -19.23
CA VAL A 163 -7.64 0.69 -19.62
C VAL A 163 -7.47 0.99 -21.10
N TRP A 164 -6.23 1.09 -21.58
CA TRP A 164 -5.96 1.31 -23.00
C TRP A 164 -6.55 0.22 -23.89
N GLY A 165 -6.44 -1.05 -23.49
CA GLY A 165 -7.03 -2.17 -24.23
C GLY A 165 -8.56 -2.11 -24.26
N TRP A 166 -9.18 -1.75 -23.13
CA TRP A 166 -10.62 -1.57 -23.01
C TRP A 166 -11.14 -0.46 -23.91
N ASP A 167 -10.51 0.72 -23.89
CA ASP A 167 -10.92 1.86 -24.71
C ASP A 167 -10.87 1.54 -26.21
N ARG A 168 -9.85 0.79 -26.63
CA ARG A 168 -9.72 0.30 -28.02
C ARG A 168 -10.83 -0.68 -28.38
N TYR A 169 -11.13 -1.61 -27.48
CA TYR A 169 -12.19 -2.59 -27.69
C TYR A 169 -13.58 -1.92 -27.75
N ALA A 170 -13.87 -0.99 -26.85
CA ALA A 170 -15.11 -0.21 -26.85
C ALA A 170 -15.29 0.57 -28.16
N ALA A 171 -14.24 1.27 -28.59
CA ALA A 171 -14.27 2.02 -29.85
C ALA A 171 -14.52 1.14 -31.09
N LEU A 172 -13.98 -0.09 -31.11
CA LEU A 172 -14.21 -1.05 -32.20
C LEU A 172 -15.67 -1.54 -32.26
N LEU A 173 -16.35 -1.59 -31.12
CA LEU A 173 -17.74 -2.03 -31.02
C LEU A 173 -18.75 -0.88 -31.10
N GLY A 174 -18.28 0.38 -31.18
CA GLY A 174 -19.13 1.56 -31.26
C GLY A 174 -19.82 1.92 -29.95
N PHE A 175 -19.23 1.51 -28.81
CA PHE A 175 -19.63 1.97 -27.48
C PHE A 175 -18.82 3.20 -27.05
#